data_AF-A0A7C6XUB8-F1
#
_entry.id   AF-A0A7C6XUB8-F1
#
_cell.length_a   1.000
_cell.length_b   1.000
_cell.length_c   1.000
_cell.angle_alpha   90.00
_cell.angle_beta   90.00
_cell.angle_gamma   90.00
#
_symmetry.space_group_name_H-M   'P 1'
#
loop_
_entity.id
_entity.type
_entity.pdbx_description
1 polymer ?
#
loop_
_entity_poly.entity_id
_entity_poly.type
_entity_poly.pdbx_seq_one_letter_code
_entity_poly.pdbx_strand_id
1 'polypeptide(L)'
;MSESYTNGLGCIAFIGGYLPRQCGIATFTTDLTEAMVRQFDDITFFAVPVNDRPEGYDYPPRVRFELAQQELASYRRGADYLNINGVDLVCLQHEFGIFGGSAG
;
A
#
# COMPACT_ATOMS: atom_id res chain seq x y z
N MET A 1 -12.44 7.34 29.04
CA MET A 1 -12.16 5.90 28.94
C MET A 1 -12.46 5.50 27.51
N SER A 2 -11.48 5.64 26.61
CA SER A 2 -11.63 5.25 25.21
C SER A 2 -11.32 3.75 25.10
N GLU A 3 -12.31 2.94 24.77
CA GLU A 3 -12.09 1.55 24.38
C GLU A 3 -11.10 1.51 23.21
N SER A 4 -10.04 0.71 23.36
CA SER A 4 -9.04 0.52 22.31
C SER A 4 -9.61 -0.42 21.26
N TYR A 5 -10.11 0.13 20.15
CA TYR A 5 -10.65 -0.62 19.01
C TYR A 5 -9.59 -1.43 18.24
N THR A 6 -8.32 -1.41 18.67
CA THR A 6 -7.17 -2.01 17.98
C THR A 6 -6.79 -3.41 18.46
N ASN A 7 -7.57 -4.04 19.36
CA ASN A 7 -7.24 -5.35 19.92
C ASN A 7 -7.08 -6.43 18.83
N GLY A 8 -5.84 -6.62 18.35
CA GLY A 8 -5.42 -7.65 17.40
C GLY A 8 -4.71 -7.16 16.13
N LEU A 9 -4.70 -5.86 15.80
CA LEU A 9 -4.02 -5.36 14.61
C LEU A 9 -2.59 -4.92 14.95
N GLY A 10 -1.59 -5.58 14.38
CA GLY A 10 -0.17 -5.24 14.51
C GLY A 10 0.46 -4.70 13.23
N CYS A 11 -0.08 -5.05 12.06
CA CYS A 11 0.46 -4.61 10.78
C CYS A 11 -0.61 -4.39 9.70
N ILE A 12 -0.56 -3.23 9.04
CA ILE A 12 -1.50 -2.81 7.99
C ILE A 12 -0.73 -2.34 6.75
N ALA A 13 -1.14 -2.83 5.59
CA ALA A 13 -0.56 -2.46 4.29
C ALA A 13 -1.53 -1.65 3.44
N PHE A 14 -1.06 -0.56 2.83
CA PHE A 14 -1.80 0.22 1.83
C PHE A 14 -1.33 -0.12 0.42
N ILE A 15 -2.24 -0.52 -0.46
CA ILE A 15 -1.93 -0.87 -1.86
C ILE A 15 -2.62 0.14 -2.78
N GLY A 16 -1.93 0.68 -3.79
CA GLY A 16 -2.51 1.63 -4.74
C GLY A 16 -1.46 2.51 -5.39
N GLY A 17 -1.76 3.80 -5.61
CA GLY A 17 -0.71 4.79 -5.91
C GLY A 17 0.02 5.24 -4.63
N TYR A 18 1.25 5.73 -4.75
CA TYR A 18 1.97 6.36 -3.63
C TYR A 18 2.95 7.41 -4.17
N LEU A 19 3.22 8.48 -3.42
CA LEU A 19 4.21 9.48 -3.85
C LEU A 19 5.61 8.84 -3.96
N PRO A 20 6.39 9.13 -5.01
CA PRO A 20 6.32 10.35 -5.83
C PRO A 20 5.52 10.22 -7.15
N ARG A 21 4.75 9.14 -7.36
CA ARG A 21 3.84 9.06 -8.50
C ARG A 21 2.84 10.23 -8.44
N GLN A 22 2.78 11.05 -9.50
CA GLN A 22 1.97 12.27 -9.51
C GLN A 22 0.55 12.00 -10.00
N CYS A 23 -0.31 11.50 -9.13
CA CYS A 23 -1.75 11.39 -9.36
C CYS A 23 -2.54 11.60 -8.07
N GLY A 24 -3.85 11.86 -8.19
CA GLY A 24 -4.71 12.19 -7.05
C GLY A 24 -4.76 11.06 -6.01
N ILE A 25 -4.89 9.81 -6.46
CA ILE A 25 -4.93 8.66 -5.54
C ILE A 25 -3.59 8.41 -4.85
N ALA A 26 -2.45 8.75 -5.48
CA ALA A 26 -1.14 8.62 -4.85
C ALA A 26 -0.98 9.62 -3.70
N THR A 27 -1.42 10.87 -3.88
CA THR A 27 -1.48 11.86 -2.80
C THR A 27 -2.39 11.38 -1.68
N PHE A 28 -3.61 10.94 -2.01
CA PHE A 28 -4.58 10.44 -1.02
C PHE A 28 -4.02 9.27 -0.20
N THR A 29 -3.46 8.27 -0.88
CA THR A 29 -2.91 7.07 -0.21
C THR A 29 -1.73 7.43 0.67
N THR A 30 -0.89 8.38 0.24
CA THR A 30 0.24 8.87 1.04
C THR A 30 -0.24 9.58 2.30
N ASP A 31 -1.16 10.54 2.15
CA ASP A 31 -1.70 11.30 3.27
C ASP A 31 -2.45 10.41 4.27
N LEU A 32 -3.24 9.45 3.77
CA LEU A 32 -3.93 8.47 4.59
C LEU A 32 -2.95 7.61 5.38
N THR A 33 -1.92 7.06 4.71
CA THR A 33 -0.91 6.22 5.37
C THR A 33 -0.20 7.00 6.48
N GLU A 34 0.25 8.22 6.21
CA GLU A 34 0.97 9.02 7.19
C GLU A 34 0.05 9.56 8.31
N ALA A 35 -1.23 9.80 8.04
CA ALA A 35 -2.21 10.11 9.09
C ALA A 35 -2.40 8.93 10.06
N MET A 36 -2.49 7.70 9.54
CA MET A 36 -2.63 6.50 10.36
C MET A 36 -1.40 6.25 11.22
N VAL A 37 -0.20 6.42 10.67
CA VAL A 37 1.07 6.34 11.42
C VAL A 37 1.10 7.33 12.58
N ARG A 38 0.63 8.56 12.37
CA ARG A 38 0.61 9.59 13.44
C ARG A 38 -0.43 9.32 14.52
N GLN A 39 -1.44 8.49 14.21
CA GLN A 39 -2.57 8.22 15.09
C GLN A 39 -2.37 6.97 15.95
N PHE A 40 -1.61 5.99 15.48
CA PHE A 40 -1.43 4.69 16.12
C PHE A 40 0.06 4.30 16.17
N ASP A 41 0.67 4.42 17.35
CA ASP A 41 2.09 4.12 17.55
C ASP A 41 2.37 2.61 17.71
N ASP A 42 1.34 1.83 18.03
CA ASP A 42 1.41 0.38 18.29
C ASP A 42 1.19 -0.47 17.03
N ILE A 43 0.78 0.15 15.92
CA ILE A 43 0.51 -0.51 14.64
C ILE A 43 1.58 -0.16 13.63
N THR A 44 2.11 -1.17 12.94
CA THR A 44 3.01 -0.96 11.82
C THR A 44 2.24 -0.67 10.54
N PHE A 45 2.52 0.46 9.89
CA PHE A 45 1.95 0.81 8.58
C PHE A 45 3.02 0.91 7.50
N PHE A 46 2.71 0.39 6.32
CA PHE A 46 3.55 0.52 5.14
C PHE A 46 2.73 0.55 3.84
N ALA A 47 3.39 0.99 2.76
CA ALA A 47 2.80 1.12 1.45
C ALA A 47 3.37 0.10 0.44
N VAL A 48 2.53 -0.28 -0.52
CA VAL A 48 2.84 -1.15 -1.65
C VAL A 48 2.27 -0.50 -2.92
N PRO A 49 3.01 0.44 -3.53
CA PRO A 49 2.55 1.12 -4.73
C PRO A 49 2.50 0.20 -5.95
N VAL A 50 1.61 0.53 -6.87
CA VAL A 50 1.54 -0.02 -8.23
C VAL A 50 2.20 0.97 -9.18
N ASN A 51 3.32 0.53 -9.75
CA ASN A 51 4.17 1.28 -10.67
C ASN A 51 3.66 1.13 -12.11
N ASP A 52 3.45 2.28 -12.76
CA ASP A 52 3.09 2.40 -14.17
C ASP A 52 4.31 2.43 -15.10
N ARG A 53 5.53 2.44 -14.54
CA ARG A 53 6.79 2.44 -15.29
C ARG A 53 7.78 1.39 -14.76
N PRO A 54 8.58 0.73 -15.62
CA PRO A 54 9.47 -0.36 -15.21
C PRO A 54 10.54 0.03 -14.19
N GLU A 55 11.02 1.28 -14.22
CA GLU A 55 12.04 1.78 -13.32
C GLU A 55 11.52 2.09 -11.90
N GLY A 56 10.20 2.06 -11.68
CA GLY A 56 9.58 2.42 -10.42
C GLY A 56 9.81 3.88 -10.05
N TYR A 57 9.87 4.21 -8.76
CA TYR A 57 10.09 5.59 -8.31
C TYR A 57 11.04 5.62 -7.10
N ASP A 58 11.59 6.80 -6.81
CA ASP A 58 12.39 7.04 -5.61
C ASP A 58 11.50 7.11 -4.37
N TYR A 59 11.01 5.95 -3.94
CA TYR A 59 10.09 5.83 -2.82
C TYR A 59 10.77 6.01 -1.46
N PRO A 60 10.05 6.57 -0.46
CA PRO A 60 10.56 6.63 0.91
C PRO A 60 10.54 5.24 1.57
N PRO A 61 11.23 5.05 2.71
CA PRO A 61 11.23 3.78 3.46
C PRO A 61 9.86 3.25 3.90
N ARG A 62 8.79 4.07 3.79
CA ARG A 62 7.41 3.63 4.00
C ARG A 62 6.97 2.57 2.98
N VAL A 63 7.51 2.64 1.76
CA VAL A 63 7.27 1.63 0.73
C VAL A 63 8.17 0.44 1.01
N ARG A 64 7.56 -0.74 1.14
CA ARG A 64 8.30 -1.97 1.45
C ARG A 64 8.24 -3.02 0.34
N PHE A 65 7.39 -2.82 -0.66
CA PHE A 65 7.28 -3.67 -1.83
C PHE A 65 6.68 -2.85 -2.98
N GLU A 66 7.04 -3.15 -4.22
CA GLU A 66 6.53 -2.45 -5.40
C GLU A 66 5.87 -3.44 -6.37
N LEU A 67 4.66 -3.12 -6.80
CA LEU A 67 3.92 -3.89 -7.80
C LEU A 67 4.17 -3.31 -9.19
N ALA A 68 4.49 -4.16 -10.16
CA ALA A 68 4.58 -3.75 -11.56
C ALA A 68 3.18 -3.87 -12.19
N GLN A 69 2.61 -2.73 -12.61
CA GLN A 69 1.21 -2.64 -13.06
C GLN A 69 0.81 -3.72 -14.08
N GLN A 70 1.69 -3.97 -15.04
CA GLN A 70 1.40 -4.85 -16.19
C GLN A 70 1.91 -6.29 -16.00
N GLU A 71 2.45 -6.63 -14.83
CA GLU A 71 3.05 -7.96 -14.59
C GLU A 71 2.23 -8.76 -13.58
N LEU A 72 1.39 -9.69 -14.04
CA LEU A 72 0.57 -10.54 -13.16
C LEU A 72 1.41 -11.29 -12.10
N ALA A 73 2.62 -11.72 -12.45
CA ALA A 73 3.51 -12.39 -11.51
C ALA A 73 4.02 -11.46 -10.40
N SER A 74 4.07 -10.15 -10.61
CA SER A 74 4.38 -9.17 -9.56
C SER A 74 3.31 -9.17 -8.46
N TYR A 75 2.03 -9.23 -8.83
CA TYR A 75 0.93 -9.33 -7.87
C TYR A 75 0.96 -10.61 -7.05
N ARG A 76 1.34 -11.74 -7.66
CA ARG A 76 1.52 -13.01 -6.93
C ARG A 76 2.64 -12.88 -5.89
N ARG A 77 3.80 -12.33 -6.29
CA ARG A 77 4.90 -12.06 -5.35
C ARG A 77 4.51 -11.07 -4.26
N GLY A 78 3.71 -10.06 -4.57
CA GLY A 78 3.18 -9.12 -3.59
C GLY A 78 2.25 -9.80 -2.58
N ALA A 79 1.36 -10.69 -3.03
CA ALA A 79 0.52 -11.47 -2.14
C ALA A 79 1.34 -12.38 -1.21
N ASP A 80 2.35 -13.08 -1.75
CA ASP A 80 3.27 -13.89 -0.95
C ASP A 80 4.03 -13.03 0.07
N TYR A 81 4.51 -11.86 -0.34
CA TYR A 81 5.19 -10.90 0.54
C TYR A 81 4.29 -10.47 1.71
N LEU A 82 3.04 -10.11 1.45
CA LEU A 82 2.09 -9.69 2.49
C LEU A 82 1.80 -10.83 3.49
N ASN A 83 1.61 -12.05 2.98
CA ASN A 83 1.35 -13.24 3.81
C ASN A 83 2.54 -13.57 4.73
N ILE A 84 3.78 -13.49 4.21
CA ILE A 84 5.00 -13.79 4.97
C ILE A 84 5.25 -12.73 6.05
N ASN A 85 4.91 -11.47 5.78
CA ASN A 85 5.14 -10.36 6.72
C ASN A 85 4.04 -10.20 7.79
N GLY A 86 3.07 -11.12 7.86
CA GLY A 86 2.04 -11.10 8.91
C GLY A 86 1.17 -9.85 8.85
N VAL A 87 0.78 -9.41 7.64
CA VAL A 87 -0.14 -8.29 7.48
C VAL A 87 -1.53 -8.72 7.91
N ASP A 88 -2.09 -8.01 8.88
CA ASP A 88 -3.43 -8.29 9.43
C ASP A 88 -4.54 -7.70 8.57
N LEU A 89 -4.27 -6.56 7.92
CA LEU A 89 -5.22 -5.84 7.07
C LEU A 89 -4.55 -5.22 5.85
N VAL A 90 -5.20 -5.39 4.70
CA VAL A 90 -4.85 -4.70 3.45
C VAL A 90 -5.90 -3.65 3.11
N CYS A 91 -5.45 -2.41 2.95
CA CYS A 91 -6.27 -1.29 2.51
C CYS A 91 -5.97 -0.99 1.03
N LEU A 92 -6.84 -1.47 0.13
CA LEU A 92 -6.69 -1.33 -1.31
C LEU A 92 -7.32 -0.02 -1.80
N GLN A 93 -6.51 0.87 -2.36
CA GLN A 93 -6.92 2.09 -3.03
C GLN A 93 -7.05 1.82 -4.52
N HIS A 94 -8.28 1.90 -5.02
CA HIS A 94 -8.59 1.62 -6.41
C HIS A 94 -8.96 2.89 -7.18
N GLU A 95 -8.36 3.06 -8.35
CA GLU A 95 -8.74 4.02 -9.38
C GLU A 95 -8.58 3.31 -10.74
N PHE A 96 -9.46 3.65 -11.69
CA PHE A 96 -9.45 3.06 -13.02
C PHE A 96 -8.09 3.28 -13.71
N GLY A 97 -7.51 2.20 -14.24
CA GLY A 97 -6.23 2.22 -14.93
C GLY A 97 -5.01 2.01 -14.04
N ILE A 98 -5.16 1.57 -12.79
CA ILE A 98 -4.02 1.29 -11.88
C ILE A 98 -3.59 -0.15 -11.91
N PHE A 99 -4.53 -1.10 -12.01
CA PHE A 99 -4.23 -2.53 -11.80
C PHE A 99 -4.01 -3.31 -13.09
N GLY A 100 -3.93 -2.60 -14.24
CA GLY A 100 -3.67 -3.20 -15.55
C GLY A 100 -4.81 -4.10 -16.03
N GLY A 101 -4.66 -4.64 -17.25
CA GLY A 101 -5.69 -5.47 -17.88
C GLY A 101 -6.94 -4.70 -18.34
N SER A 102 -7.91 -5.42 -18.90
CA SER A 102 -9.11 -4.84 -19.52
C SER A 102 -10.16 -4.33 -18.53
N ALA A 103 -9.99 -4.61 -17.24
CA ALA A 103 -10.93 -4.29 -16.18
C ALA A 103 -10.25 -3.60 -14.97
N GLY A 104 -8.99 -3.20 -15.12
CA GLY A 104 -8.26 -2.46 -14.09
C GLY A 104 -8.54 -0.97 -14.09
#